data_AF-A0AAW5FC12-F1
#
_entry.id   AF-A0AAW5FC12-F1
#
_cell.length_a   1.000
_cell.length_b   1.000
_cell.length_c   1.000
_cell.angle_alpha   90.00
_cell.angle_beta   90.00
_cell.angle_gamma   90.00
#
_symmetry.space_group_name_H-M   'P 1'
#
loop_
_entity.id
_entity.type
_entity.pdbx_description
1 polymer ?
#
loop_
_entity_poly.entity_id
_entity_poly.type
_entity_poly.pdbx_seq_one_letter_code
_entity_poly.pdbx_strand_id
1 'polypeptide(L)'
;MIRHAARMLVLACCVCSRPAYSTFELQEVVPPLSFMLFCTQYPDDCKEQRDRRITEFRSRGQRWRELNLINSTVNSGIAPESLSASRNDNDWQIFPSAGNCGDYAVTKRHLLLRSGWPSSSLLLGEVAKGGSSRGLCRVRD
;
A
#
# COMPACT_ATOMS: atom_id res chain seq x y z
N MET A 1 -76.97 -9.88 5.21
CA MET A 1 -75.86 -8.90 5.28
C MET A 1 -74.83 -9.44 6.26
N ILE A 2 -73.53 -9.24 6.02
CA ILE A 2 -72.34 -9.69 6.77
C ILE A 2 -71.54 -10.82 6.04
N ARG A 3 -70.31 -10.44 5.63
CA ARG A 3 -69.10 -11.23 5.27
C ARG A 3 -68.84 -11.66 3.82
N HIS A 4 -68.73 -10.72 2.88
CA HIS A 4 -67.86 -10.91 1.70
C HIS A 4 -67.15 -9.60 1.34
N ALA A 5 -66.03 -9.29 1.99
CA ALA A 5 -65.16 -8.19 1.55
C ALA A 5 -63.76 -8.33 2.16
N ALA A 6 -63.00 -9.33 1.71
CA ALA A 6 -61.55 -9.35 1.90
C ALA A 6 -60.95 -10.25 0.82
N ARG A 7 -60.88 -9.75 -0.41
CA ARG A 7 -60.06 -10.35 -1.45
C ARG A 7 -59.50 -9.25 -2.33
N MET A 8 -58.18 -9.27 -2.42
CA MET A 8 -57.35 -8.67 -3.48
C MET A 8 -57.27 -7.14 -3.52
N LEU A 9 -56.22 -6.61 -2.89
CA LEU A 9 -55.46 -5.53 -3.52
C LEU A 9 -53.97 -5.68 -3.18
N VAL A 10 -53.35 -6.72 -3.74
CA VAL A 10 -51.90 -6.71 -3.99
C VAL A 10 -51.75 -6.36 -5.46
N LEU A 11 -51.58 -5.08 -5.78
CA LEU A 11 -51.20 -4.64 -7.12
C LEU A 11 -50.13 -3.55 -7.05
N ALA A 12 -48.95 -3.94 -7.54
CA ALA A 12 -48.06 -3.15 -8.37
C ALA A 12 -47.59 -1.77 -7.86
N CYS A 13 -46.46 -1.77 -7.15
CA CYS A 13 -45.46 -0.72 -7.32
C CYS A 13 -44.07 -1.37 -7.30
N CYS A 14 -43.77 -2.12 -8.35
CA CYS A 14 -42.44 -2.62 -8.62
C CYS A 14 -41.96 -1.94 -9.91
N VAL A 15 -40.70 -1.49 -9.89
CA VAL A 15 -39.88 -1.06 -11.04
C VAL A 15 -40.07 0.39 -11.51
N CYS A 16 -39.43 1.32 -10.79
CA CYS A 16 -38.73 2.46 -11.40
C CYS A 16 -37.41 2.73 -10.66
N SER A 17 -36.64 1.67 -10.37
CA SER A 17 -35.25 1.84 -9.96
C SER A 17 -34.43 2.07 -11.23
N ARG A 18 -34.01 3.32 -11.48
CA ARG A 18 -32.99 3.60 -12.50
C ARG A 18 -31.78 2.72 -12.18
N PRO A 19 -31.23 1.94 -13.13
CA PRO A 19 -29.97 1.28 -12.89
C PRO A 19 -28.95 2.38 -12.61
N ALA A 20 -28.44 2.43 -11.39
CA ALA A 20 -27.25 3.21 -11.10
C ALA A 20 -26.10 2.49 -11.82
N TYR A 21 -25.90 2.82 -13.10
CA TYR A 21 -24.65 2.51 -13.76
C TYR A 21 -23.59 3.34 -13.06
N SER A 22 -22.80 2.68 -12.20
CA SER A 22 -21.57 3.24 -11.67
C SER A 22 -20.64 3.48 -12.85
N THR A 23 -20.50 4.73 -13.27
CA THR A 23 -19.41 5.13 -14.16
C THR A 23 -18.12 4.85 -13.41
N PHE A 24 -17.41 3.78 -13.78
CA PHE A 24 -16.04 3.57 -13.34
C PHE A 24 -15.20 4.64 -14.02
N GLU A 25 -15.12 5.81 -13.38
CA GLU A 25 -14.10 6.80 -13.71
C GLU A 25 -12.77 6.15 -13.36
N LEU A 26 -11.97 5.86 -14.39
CA LEU A 26 -10.56 5.53 -14.20
C LEU A 26 -9.90 6.78 -13.64
N GLN A 27 -9.97 6.95 -12.31
CA GLN A 27 -9.23 7.98 -11.63
C GLN A 27 -7.75 7.60 -11.76
N GLU A 28 -7.02 8.31 -12.61
CA GLU A 28 -5.57 8.23 -12.64
C GLU A 28 -5.05 8.62 -11.26
N VAL A 29 -4.57 7.63 -10.51
CA VAL A 29 -3.97 7.85 -9.20
C VAL A 29 -2.55 8.33 -9.44
N VAL A 30 -2.33 9.63 -9.22
CA VAL A 30 -1.00 10.21 -9.22
C VAL A 30 -0.20 9.62 -8.04
N PRO A 31 1.01 9.08 -8.26
CA PRO A 31 1.83 8.59 -7.15
C PRO A 31 2.18 9.74 -6.19
N PRO A 32 2.37 9.47 -4.89
CA PRO A 32 2.82 10.47 -3.94
C PRO A 32 4.14 11.13 -4.39
N LEU A 33 4.30 12.43 -4.11
CA LEU A 33 5.51 13.18 -4.48
C LEU A 33 6.79 12.54 -3.93
N SER A 34 6.76 12.07 -2.68
CA SER A 34 7.88 11.36 -2.05
C SER A 34 8.32 10.14 -2.86
N PHE A 35 7.38 9.38 -3.41
CA PHE A 35 7.70 8.21 -4.25
C PHE A 35 8.35 8.64 -5.56
N MET A 36 7.84 9.71 -6.20
CA MET A 36 8.45 10.24 -7.43
C MET A 36 9.89 10.69 -7.18
N LEU A 37 10.14 11.47 -6.12
CA LEU A 37 11.49 11.92 -5.74
C LEU A 37 12.41 10.75 -5.37
N PHE A 38 11.89 9.76 -4.65
CA PHE A 38 12.64 8.55 -4.37
C PHE A 38 13.06 7.82 -5.66
N CYS A 39 12.16 7.70 -6.64
CA CYS A 39 12.45 7.02 -7.90
C CYS A 39 13.42 7.79 -8.81
N THR A 40 13.48 9.11 -8.71
CA THR A 40 14.53 9.88 -9.42
C THR A 40 15.90 9.65 -8.79
N GLN A 41 15.97 9.46 -7.47
CA GLN A 41 17.21 9.17 -6.75
C GLN A 41 17.65 7.69 -6.87
N TYR A 42 16.72 6.75 -6.82
CA TYR A 42 16.96 5.29 -6.84
C TYR A 42 16.15 4.61 -7.95
N PRO A 43 16.51 4.83 -9.23
CA PRO A 43 15.72 4.31 -10.36
C PRO A 43 15.64 2.78 -10.41
N ASP A 44 16.66 2.08 -9.92
CA ASP A 44 16.69 0.61 -9.92
C ASP A 44 15.70 -0.04 -8.93
N ASP A 45 15.31 0.70 -7.89
CA ASP A 45 14.29 0.30 -6.91
C ASP A 45 12.86 0.57 -7.41
N CYS A 46 12.71 1.29 -8.51
CA CYS A 46 11.41 1.65 -9.09
C CYS A 46 11.11 0.98 -10.43
N LYS A 47 12.14 0.46 -11.11
CA LYS A 47 11.94 -0.34 -12.32
C LYS A 47 11.12 -1.58 -12.00
N GLU A 48 10.18 -1.91 -12.88
CA GLU A 48 9.57 -3.24 -12.86
C GLU A 48 10.68 -4.28 -13.08
N GLN A 49 11.01 -4.99 -12.02
CA GLN A 49 11.90 -6.12 -12.14
C GLN A 49 11.06 -7.18 -12.83
N ARG A 50 11.41 -7.51 -14.10
CA ARG A 50 10.75 -8.57 -14.86
C ARG A 50 10.49 -9.71 -13.92
N ASP A 51 9.23 -10.14 -13.89
CA ASP A 51 8.72 -11.20 -13.04
C ASP A 51 9.58 -12.45 -13.27
N ARG A 52 10.70 -12.52 -12.55
CA ARG A 52 11.48 -13.73 -12.38
C ARG A 52 10.55 -14.54 -11.51
N ARG A 53 9.53 -15.17 -12.12
CA ARG A 53 8.69 -16.18 -11.48
C ARG A 53 9.66 -16.97 -10.62
N ILE A 54 9.53 -16.77 -9.31
CA ILE A 54 10.64 -16.87 -8.37
C ILE A 54 11.47 -18.08 -8.74
N THR A 55 12.62 -17.84 -9.37
CA THR A 55 13.37 -18.92 -10.03
C THR A 55 13.92 -19.87 -8.97
N GLU A 56 14.01 -19.37 -7.72
CA GLU A 56 14.11 -20.15 -6.50
C GLU A 56 12.72 -20.52 -5.96
N PHE A 57 12.42 -21.82 -5.89
CA PHE A 57 11.23 -22.32 -5.24
C PHE A 57 11.35 -22.18 -3.70
N ARG A 58 11.25 -20.96 -3.18
CA ARG A 58 11.22 -20.70 -1.73
C ARG A 58 9.85 -21.06 -1.18
N SER A 59 9.81 -21.91 -0.16
CA SER A 59 8.59 -22.20 0.60
C SER A 59 8.02 -20.92 1.23
N ARG A 60 6.71 -20.88 1.47
CA ARG A 60 6.03 -19.79 2.18
C ARG A 60 6.71 -19.47 3.52
N GLY A 61 7.14 -20.49 4.26
CA GLY A 61 7.82 -20.33 5.54
C GLY A 61 9.23 -19.75 5.43
N GLN A 62 9.94 -19.96 4.32
CA GLN A 62 11.22 -19.28 4.07
C GLN A 62 11.01 -17.80 3.79
N ARG A 63 10.02 -17.45 2.94
CA ARG A 63 9.68 -16.05 2.67
C ARG A 63 9.24 -15.30 3.92
N TRP A 64 8.40 -15.92 4.75
CA TRP A 64 7.97 -15.31 6.01
C TRP A 64 9.14 -15.03 6.96
N ARG A 65 10.10 -15.96 7.06
CA ARG A 65 11.31 -15.75 7.87
C ARG A 65 12.19 -14.63 7.33
N GLU A 66 12.38 -14.57 6.01
CA GLU A 66 13.15 -13.51 5.36
C GLU A 66 12.50 -12.13 5.55
N LEU A 67 11.18 -12.02 5.35
CA LEU A 67 10.43 -10.78 5.58
C LEU A 67 10.61 -10.27 7.01
N ASN A 68 10.47 -11.15 8.00
CA ASN A 68 10.66 -10.80 9.40
C ASN A 68 12.10 -10.40 9.73
N LEU A 69 13.09 -11.09 9.16
CA LEU A 69 14.50 -10.78 9.35
C LEU A 69 14.84 -9.40 8.78
N ILE A 70 14.38 -9.09 7.56
CA ILE A 70 14.59 -7.77 6.95
C ILE A 70 13.89 -6.70 7.79
N ASN A 71 12.65 -6.95 8.21
CA ASN A 71 11.90 -6.00 9.03
C ASN A 71 12.62 -5.70 10.36
N SER A 72 13.06 -6.71 11.10
CA SER A 72 13.77 -6.51 12.37
C SER A 72 15.13 -5.84 12.15
N THR A 73 15.89 -6.26 11.14
CA THR A 73 17.20 -5.68 10.81
C THR A 73 17.09 -4.19 10.53
N VAL A 74 16.13 -3.77 9.69
CA VAL A 74 15.93 -2.34 9.38
C VAL A 74 15.41 -1.58 10.61
N ASN A 75 14.47 -2.15 11.37
CA ASN A 75 13.95 -1.51 12.58
C ASN A 75 15.03 -1.26 13.65
N SER A 76 16.03 -2.14 13.73
CA SER A 76 17.15 -1.99 14.66
C SER A 76 18.31 -1.17 14.08
N GLY A 77 18.42 -1.06 12.76
CA GLY A 77 19.54 -0.40 12.08
C GLY A 77 19.36 1.10 11.81
N ILE A 78 18.11 1.58 11.83
CA ILE A 78 17.79 3.01 11.63
C ILE A 78 17.28 3.55 12.97
N ALA A 79 17.88 4.64 13.45
CA ALA A 79 17.37 5.35 14.63
C ALA A 79 16.08 6.12 14.26
N PRO A 80 15.03 6.09 15.11
CA PRO A 80 13.83 6.85 14.82
C PRO A 80 14.13 8.35 14.93
N GLU A 81 13.82 9.10 13.88
CA GLU A 81 13.96 10.55 13.88
C GLU A 81 12.81 11.18 14.68
N SER A 82 13.14 12.21 15.49
CA SER A 82 12.12 12.84 16.32
C SER A 82 11.16 13.67 15.46
N LEU A 83 9.89 13.73 15.88
CA LEU A 83 8.85 14.47 15.17
C LEU A 83 9.15 15.98 15.04
N SER A 84 10.05 16.55 15.84
CA SER A 84 10.45 17.96 15.77
C SER A 84 11.72 18.20 14.96
N ALA A 85 12.47 17.14 14.66
CA ALA A 85 13.74 17.20 13.93
C ALA A 85 13.65 16.62 12.52
N SER A 86 12.50 16.04 12.13
CA SER A 86 12.36 15.34 10.86
C SER A 86 12.70 16.24 9.68
N ARG A 87 13.75 15.85 8.96
CA ARG A 87 13.98 16.24 7.56
C ARG A 87 12.71 16.14 6.73
N ASN A 88 12.69 16.86 5.59
CA ASN A 88 11.57 16.89 4.65
C ASN A 88 10.95 15.50 4.48
N ASP A 89 9.64 15.36 4.77
CA ASP A 89 8.93 14.08 4.75
C ASP A 89 8.96 13.40 3.36
N ASN A 90 9.33 14.14 2.31
CA ASN A 90 9.49 13.63 0.95
C ASN A 90 10.92 13.13 0.62
N ASP A 91 11.91 13.38 1.47
CA ASP A 91 13.31 13.00 1.24
C ASP A 91 13.59 11.60 1.85
N TRP A 92 13.17 10.56 1.13
CA TRP A 92 13.37 9.18 1.56
C TRP A 92 14.75 8.68 1.13
N GLN A 93 15.48 8.10 2.08
CA GLN A 93 16.83 7.60 1.90
C GLN A 93 16.90 6.10 2.24
N ILE A 94 17.77 5.37 1.54
CA ILE A 94 18.05 3.97 1.82
C ILE A 94 19.22 3.88 2.82
N PHE A 95 19.04 3.14 3.91
CA PHE A 95 20.03 2.97 5.00
C PHE A 95 20.51 4.25 5.72
N PRO A 96 19.65 5.23 6.04
CA PRO A 96 20.10 6.37 6.84
C PRO A 96 20.36 5.95 8.29
N SER A 97 21.24 6.66 8.99
CA SER A 97 21.51 6.42 10.42
C SER A 97 20.31 6.77 11.32
N ALA A 98 19.51 7.75 10.90
CA ALA A 98 18.23 8.10 11.52
C ALA A 98 17.19 8.47 10.45
N GLY A 99 15.91 8.15 10.65
CA GLY A 99 14.89 8.44 9.64
C GLY A 99 13.45 8.39 10.09
N ASN A 100 12.57 8.82 9.19
CA ASN A 100 11.12 8.79 9.30
C ASN A 100 10.56 7.50 8.68
N CYS A 101 9.23 7.33 8.66
CA CYS A 101 8.63 6.09 8.18
C CYS A 101 8.97 5.75 6.73
N GLY A 102 9.19 6.76 5.89
CA GLY A 102 9.51 6.59 4.48
C GLY A 102 10.83 5.87 4.32
N ASP A 103 11.83 6.29 5.09
CA ASP A 103 13.17 5.67 5.10
C ASP A 103 13.14 4.20 5.48
N TYR A 104 12.38 3.84 6.52
CA TYR A 104 12.19 2.44 6.90
C TYR A 104 11.52 1.66 5.77
N ALA A 105 10.49 2.22 5.15
CA ALA A 105 9.74 1.54 4.11
C ALA A 105 10.58 1.31 2.84
N VAL A 106 11.30 2.35 2.37
CA VAL A 106 12.17 2.22 1.18
C VAL A 106 13.36 1.31 1.44
N THR A 107 13.96 1.36 2.65
CA THR A 107 15.07 0.46 3.00
C THR A 107 14.63 -1.00 3.05
N LYS A 108 13.45 -1.31 3.61
CA LYS A 108 12.88 -2.67 3.60
C LYS A 108 12.59 -3.14 2.18
N ARG A 109 11.96 -2.28 1.36
CA ARG A 109 11.65 -2.59 -0.04
C ARG A 109 12.91 -2.88 -0.84
N HIS A 110 13.96 -2.07 -0.68
CA HIS A 110 15.25 -2.27 -1.32
C HIS A 110 15.86 -3.64 -1.02
N LEU A 111 15.91 -4.01 0.26
CA LEU A 111 16.43 -5.32 0.66
C LEU A 111 15.58 -6.47 0.12
N LEU A 112 14.25 -6.35 0.13
CA LEU A 112 13.35 -7.38 -0.41
C LEU A 112 13.54 -7.56 -1.92
N LEU A 113 13.66 -6.46 -2.69
CA LEU A 113 13.97 -6.50 -4.12
C LEU A 113 15.31 -7.21 -4.38
N ARG A 114 16.35 -6.87 -3.61
CA ARG A 114 17.66 -7.52 -3.73
C ARG A 114 17.64 -9.01 -3.34
N SER A 115 16.73 -9.40 -2.46
CA SER A 115 16.45 -10.80 -2.10
C SER A 115 15.61 -11.55 -3.15
N GLY A 116 15.21 -10.91 -4.25
CA GLY A 116 14.49 -11.54 -5.35
C GLY A 116 12.97 -11.58 -5.16
N TRP A 117 12.42 -10.76 -4.26
CA TRP A 117 10.97 -10.57 -4.19
C TRP A 117 10.48 -9.81 -5.42
N PRO A 118 9.34 -10.20 -6.03
CA PRO A 118 8.84 -9.53 -7.21
C PRO A 118 8.38 -8.10 -6.84
N SER A 119 8.74 -7.12 -7.66
CA SER A 119 8.40 -5.71 -7.40
C SER A 119 6.88 -5.47 -7.31
N SER A 120 6.08 -6.30 -8.00
CA SER A 120 4.63 -6.29 -7.97
C SER A 120 4.03 -6.64 -6.60
N SER A 121 4.77 -7.36 -5.74
CA SER A 121 4.36 -7.69 -4.37
C SER A 121 4.99 -6.77 -3.33
N LEU A 122 5.56 -5.62 -3.70
CA LEU A 122 6.26 -4.73 -2.77
C LEU A 122 5.76 -3.29 -2.92
N LEU A 123 4.48 -3.07 -2.64
CA LEU A 123 3.85 -1.77 -2.79
C LEU A 123 4.18 -0.88 -1.59
N LEU A 124 4.63 0.36 -1.83
CA LEU A 124 4.74 1.37 -0.79
C LEU A 124 3.37 2.03 -0.58
N GLY A 125 2.92 2.07 0.67
CA GLY A 125 1.69 2.74 1.05
C GLY A 125 1.92 3.71 2.19
N GLU A 126 1.38 4.91 2.06
CA GLU A 126 1.33 5.92 3.13
C GLU A 126 -0.09 6.02 3.68
N VAL A 127 -0.23 6.04 5.00
CA VAL A 127 -1.52 6.13 5.68
C VAL A 127 -1.59 7.42 6.47
N ALA A 128 -2.37 8.39 6.02
CA ALA A 128 -2.60 9.61 6.78
C ALA A 128 -3.27 9.31 8.13
N LYS A 129 -2.65 9.76 9.23
CA LYS A 129 -3.30 9.75 10.55
C LYS A 129 -4.05 11.08 10.68
N GLY A 130 -5.38 11.03 10.84
CA GLY A 130 -6.23 12.23 10.85
C GLY A 130 -5.66 13.35 11.73
N GLY A 131 -5.48 14.54 11.13
CA GLY A 131 -4.90 15.72 11.79
C GLY A 131 -3.38 15.85 11.72
N SER A 132 -2.65 14.86 11.19
CA SER A 132 -1.19 14.90 11.00
C SER A 132 -0.85 14.85 9.51
N SER A 133 0.05 15.74 9.07
CA SER A 133 0.67 15.65 7.73
C SER A 133 1.54 14.40 7.57
N ARG A 134 1.85 13.69 8.67
CA ARG A 134 2.71 12.51 8.70
C ARG A 134 1.91 11.22 8.68
N GLY A 135 2.09 10.46 7.60
CA GLY A 135 1.50 9.15 7.45
C GLY A 135 2.32 8.03 8.08
N LEU A 136 1.72 6.86 8.25
CA LEU A 136 2.43 5.61 8.49
C LEU A 136 2.78 4.97 7.14
N CYS A 137 4.06 4.75 6.90
CA CYS A 137 4.56 4.12 5.68
C CYS A 137 4.67 2.59 5.87
N ARG A 138 4.19 1.80 4.90
CA ARG A 138 4.31 0.34 4.91
C ARG A 138 4.68 -0.21 3.53
N VAL A 139 5.42 -1.31 3.52
CA VAL A 139 5.53 -2.20 2.35
C VAL A 139 4.40 -3.22 2.45
N ARG A 140 3.56 -3.32 1.42
CA ARG A 140 2.49 -4.30 1.33
C ARG A 140 2.99 -5.48 0.50
N ASP A 141 3.05 -6.65 1.14
CA ASP A 141 3.39 -7.96 0.58
C ASP A 141 2.18 -8.81 0.19
#